data_AF-A0A947CDZ9-F1
#
_entry.id   AF-A0A947CDZ9-F1
#
_cell.length_a   1.000
_cell.length_b   1.000
_cell.length_c   1.000
_cell.angle_alpha   90.00
_cell.angle_beta   90.00
_cell.angle_gamma   90.00
#
_symmetry.space_group_name_H-M   'P 1'
#
loop_
_entity.id
_entity.type
_entity.pdbx_description
1 polymer ?
#
loop_
_entity_poly.entity_id
_entity_poly.type
_entity_poly.pdbx_seq_one_letter_code
_entity_poly.pdbx_strand_id
1 'polypeptide(L)'
;MASRTPAKMGMWMAAALVVGNMIGSGVFLLPAWLGSFGGISLLAWGFTCAGAMLLALVFARLSRLVPRAGGPYAFSRAGFGDFAGFLVGWGYWISIWVANAALAVAFTSYLSWFWPALATDRALASGIGIGAIWLLTWVNVRGVRTAGSIQIVTTILKLAPLVAVGTLGLLYLE
;
A
#
# COMPACT_ATOMS: atom_id res chain seq x y z
N MET A 1 2.51 0.62 38.92
CA MET A 1 3.16 0.51 37.60
C MET A 1 2.13 0.93 36.56
N ALA A 2 2.14 2.18 36.11
CA ALA A 2 1.11 2.70 35.20
C ALA A 2 1.15 1.90 33.89
N SER A 3 0.05 1.26 33.53
CA SER A 3 -0.12 0.59 32.25
C SER A 3 0.01 1.63 31.14
N ARG A 4 1.18 1.69 30.51
CA ARG A 4 1.37 2.50 29.29
C ARG A 4 0.40 1.94 28.26
N THR A 5 -0.73 2.60 28.05
CA THR A 5 -1.62 2.31 26.92
C THR A 5 -0.75 2.29 25.66
N PRO A 6 -0.72 1.18 24.90
CA PRO A 6 0.09 1.11 23.70
C PRO A 6 -0.30 2.27 22.79
N ALA A 7 0.70 3.03 22.32
CA ALA A 7 0.48 4.22 21.52
C ALA A 7 -0.38 3.85 20.30
N LYS A 8 -1.62 4.33 20.23
CA LYS A 8 -2.53 4.06 19.12
C LYS A 8 -2.22 4.99 17.95
N MET A 9 -2.44 4.52 16.73
CA MET A 9 -2.42 5.41 15.56
C MET A 9 -3.61 6.36 15.62
N GLY A 10 -3.37 7.63 15.31
CA GLY A 10 -4.43 8.62 15.09
C GLY A 10 -5.09 8.43 13.72
N MET A 11 -6.22 9.12 13.50
CA MET A 11 -6.99 9.06 12.24
C MET A 11 -6.14 9.35 11.00
N TRP A 12 -5.34 10.42 11.02
CA TRP A 12 -4.50 10.80 9.89
C TRP A 12 -3.38 9.79 9.60
N MET A 13 -2.84 9.14 10.63
CA MET A 13 -1.84 8.08 10.45
C MET A 13 -2.48 6.85 9.82
N ALA A 14 -3.70 6.49 10.25
CA ALA A 14 -4.45 5.39 9.65
C ALA A 14 -4.85 5.70 8.19
N ALA A 15 -5.30 6.92 7.90
CA ALA A 15 -5.63 7.35 6.55
C ALA A 15 -4.38 7.33 5.64
N ALA A 16 -3.26 7.87 6.10
CA ALA A 16 -1.99 7.84 5.37
C ALA A 16 -1.51 6.39 5.12
N LEU A 17 -1.75 5.47 6.06
CA LEU A 17 -1.43 4.06 5.88
C LEU A 17 -2.27 3.43 4.77
N VAL A 18 -3.58 3.70 4.74
CA VAL A 18 -4.45 3.22 3.66
C VAL A 18 -4.01 3.82 2.33
N VAL A 19 -3.88 5.15 2.24
CA VAL A 19 -3.50 5.84 1.00
C VAL A 19 -2.15 5.34 0.49
N GLY A 20 -1.12 5.30 1.33
CA GLY A 20 0.20 4.90 0.89
C GLY A 20 0.33 3.42 0.52
N ASN A 21 -0.50 2.54 1.10
CA ASN A 21 -0.63 1.14 0.66
C ASN A 21 -1.33 1.02 -0.70
N MET A 22 -2.32 1.87 -1.00
CA MET A 22 -3.04 1.84 -2.27
C MET A 22 -2.22 2.41 -3.44
N ILE A 23 -1.44 3.47 -3.20
CA ILE A 23 -0.59 4.10 -4.23
C ILE A 23 0.45 3.11 -4.79
N GLY A 24 1.07 2.29 -3.91
CA GLY A 24 2.04 1.27 -4.30
C GLY A 24 3.15 1.77 -5.23
N SER A 25 3.75 0.86 -6.00
CA SER A 25 4.67 1.19 -7.11
C SER A 25 3.95 1.39 -8.45
N GLY A 26 2.73 0.85 -8.58
CA GLY A 26 2.00 0.79 -9.85
C GLY A 26 1.43 2.11 -10.33
N VAL A 27 1.10 3.06 -9.43
CA VAL A 27 0.49 4.34 -9.83
C VAL A 27 1.33 5.17 -10.79
N PHE A 28 2.67 5.04 -10.71
CA PHE A 28 3.59 5.80 -11.56
C PHE A 28 3.75 5.17 -12.94
N LEU A 29 3.42 3.89 -13.09
CA LEU A 29 3.52 3.16 -14.35
C LEU A 29 2.17 3.09 -15.06
N LEU A 30 1.07 2.97 -14.31
CA LEU A 30 -0.28 2.77 -14.84
C LEU A 30 -0.69 3.78 -15.93
N PRO A 31 -0.47 5.11 -15.75
CA PRO A 31 -0.88 6.09 -16.75
C PRO A 31 -0.21 5.89 -18.11
N ALA A 32 1.07 5.53 -18.14
CA ALA A 32 1.80 5.27 -19.39
C ALA A 32 1.22 4.06 -20.13
N TRP A 33 0.88 3.00 -19.40
CA TRP A 33 0.24 1.81 -19.97
C TRP A 33 -1.19 2.12 -20.46
N LEU A 34 -1.98 2.82 -19.65
CA LEU A 34 -3.37 3.16 -19.98
C LEU A 34 -3.48 4.15 -21.13
N GLY A 35 -2.49 5.03 -21.31
CA GLY A 35 -2.42 5.96 -22.44
C GLY A 35 -2.49 5.27 -23.80
N SER A 36 -1.96 4.05 -23.92
CA SER A 36 -2.04 3.25 -25.15
C SER A 36 -3.47 2.85 -25.54
N PHE A 37 -4.42 2.84 -24.59
CA PHE A 37 -5.83 2.54 -24.83
C PHE A 37 -6.65 3.81 -25.11
N GLY A 38 -6.06 5.01 -24.97
CA GLY A 38 -6.74 6.28 -25.20
C GLY A 38 -7.85 6.58 -24.18
N GLY A 39 -8.78 7.46 -24.56
CA GLY A 39 -9.79 8.02 -23.65
C GLY A 39 -10.77 6.99 -23.04
N ILE A 40 -10.92 5.79 -23.63
CA ILE A 40 -11.76 4.73 -23.05
C ILE A 40 -11.28 4.27 -21.67
N SER A 41 -9.98 4.42 -21.40
CA SER A 41 -9.38 4.14 -20.10
C SER A 41 -10.01 4.98 -18.97
N LEU A 42 -10.56 6.16 -19.27
CA LEU A 42 -11.25 7.00 -18.29
C LEU A 42 -12.58 6.38 -17.83
N LEU A 43 -13.32 5.71 -18.73
CA LEU A 43 -14.54 4.99 -18.37
C LEU A 43 -14.21 3.78 -17.48
N ALA A 44 -13.16 3.04 -17.82
CA ALA A 44 -12.66 1.94 -16.99
C ALA A 44 -12.20 2.44 -15.60
N TRP A 45 -11.56 3.61 -15.54
CA TRP A 45 -11.22 4.28 -14.28
C TRP A 45 -12.45 4.65 -13.46
N GLY A 46 -13.48 5.25 -14.08
CA GLY A 46 -14.73 5.57 -13.41
C GLY A 46 -15.40 4.33 -12.80
N PHE A 47 -15.48 3.24 -13.57
CA PHE A 47 -16.04 1.98 -13.11
C PHE A 47 -15.25 1.36 -11.94
N THR A 48 -13.92 1.32 -12.05
CA THR A 48 -13.06 0.77 -10.99
C THR A 48 -13.08 1.62 -9.72
N CYS A 49 -13.11 2.95 -9.84
CA CYS A 49 -13.30 3.86 -8.70
C CYS A 49 -14.64 3.65 -8.01
N ALA A 50 -15.73 3.48 -8.75
CA ALA A 50 -17.04 3.20 -8.18
C ALA A 50 -17.03 1.90 -7.37
N GLY A 51 -16.47 0.82 -7.95
CA GLY A 51 -16.31 -0.45 -7.25
C GLY A 51 -15.45 -0.35 -5.98
N ALA A 52 -14.33 0.35 -6.05
CA ALA A 52 -13.45 0.59 -4.90
C ALA A 52 -14.18 1.38 -3.79
N MET A 53 -14.99 2.36 -4.14
CA MET A 53 -15.78 3.14 -3.18
C MET A 53 -16.83 2.26 -2.48
N LEU A 54 -17.54 1.42 -3.22
CA LEU A 54 -18.50 0.47 -2.65
C LEU A 54 -17.80 -0.48 -1.66
N LEU A 55 -16.64 -1.01 -2.03
CA LEU A 55 -15.85 -1.88 -1.16
C LEU A 55 -15.37 -1.14 0.11
N ALA A 56 -14.93 0.12 -0.02
CA ALA A 56 -14.54 0.95 1.12
C ALA A 56 -15.71 1.17 2.10
N LEU A 57 -16.92 1.41 1.59
CA LEU A 57 -18.14 1.55 2.40
C LEU A 57 -18.50 0.25 3.14
N VAL A 58 -18.35 -0.90 2.47
CA VAL A 58 -18.52 -2.22 3.10
C VAL A 58 -17.54 -2.40 4.25
N PHE A 59 -16.25 -2.12 4.04
CA PHE A 59 -15.24 -2.20 5.10
C PHE A 59 -15.50 -1.21 6.25
N ALA A 60 -15.95 0.00 5.95
CA ALA A 60 -16.32 0.98 6.95
C ALA A 60 -17.48 0.50 7.83
N ARG A 61 -18.52 -0.12 7.23
CA ARG A 61 -19.66 -0.67 7.95
C ARG A 61 -19.26 -1.90 8.79
N LEU A 62 -18.50 -2.83 8.22
CA LEU A 62 -18.02 -4.02 8.93
C LEU A 62 -17.12 -3.67 10.12
N SER A 63 -16.26 -2.65 9.97
CA SER A 63 -15.39 -2.20 11.06
C SER A 63 -16.17 -1.64 12.26
N ARG A 64 -17.37 -1.09 12.04
CA ARG A 64 -18.28 -0.65 13.11
C ARG A 64 -19.03 -1.83 13.75
N LEU A 65 -19.43 -2.82 12.95
CA LEU A 65 -20.17 -3.99 13.42
C LEU A 65 -19.27 -4.97 14.20
N VAL A 66 -18.01 -5.10 13.80
CA VAL A 66 -17.03 -6.00 14.41
C VAL A 66 -15.80 -5.19 14.81
N PRO A 67 -15.85 -4.45 15.94
CA PRO A 67 -14.77 -3.56 16.40
C PRO A 67 -13.63 -4.36 17.05
N ARG A 68 -13.08 -5.35 16.34
CA ARG A 68 -11.97 -6.21 16.76
C ARG A 68 -10.79 -6.03 15.81
N ALA A 69 -9.58 -6.21 16.34
CA ALA A 69 -8.39 -6.28 15.50
C ALA A 69 -8.45 -7.50 14.57
N GLY A 70 -7.92 -7.37 13.36
CA GLY A 70 -7.83 -8.45 12.37
C GLY A 70 -8.50 -8.17 11.02
N GLY A 71 -9.28 -7.09 10.90
CA GLY A 71 -9.83 -6.65 9.62
C GLY A 71 -10.62 -7.75 8.90
N PRO A 72 -10.33 -8.08 7.63
CA PRO A 72 -11.03 -9.11 6.87
C PRO A 72 -11.18 -10.46 7.59
N TYR A 73 -10.14 -10.90 8.31
CA TYR A 73 -10.18 -12.12 9.13
C TYR A 73 -11.24 -12.05 10.23
N ALA A 74 -11.32 -10.93 10.94
CA ALA A 74 -12.27 -10.76 12.03
C ALA A 74 -13.70 -10.72 11.51
N PHE A 75 -13.92 -10.10 10.35
CA PHE A 75 -15.23 -10.03 9.70
C PHE A 75 -15.71 -11.40 9.22
N SER A 76 -14.85 -12.14 8.51
CA SER A 76 -15.21 -13.46 8.00
C SER A 76 -15.42 -14.46 9.12
N ARG A 77 -14.58 -14.44 10.16
CA ARG A 77 -14.75 -15.28 11.34
C ARG A 77 -16.07 -14.99 12.06
N ALA A 78 -16.42 -13.72 12.24
CA ALA A 78 -17.65 -13.34 12.92
C ALA A 78 -18.92 -13.72 12.13
N GLY A 79 -18.89 -13.64 10.80
CA GLY A 79 -20.04 -13.95 9.95
C GLY A 79 -20.17 -15.42 9.55
N PHE A 80 -19.06 -16.14 9.42
CA PHE A 80 -19.02 -17.46 8.76
C PHE A 80 -18.27 -18.53 9.57
N GLY A 81 -17.82 -18.22 10.79
CA GLY A 81 -17.15 -19.16 11.69
C GLY A 81 -15.65 -19.34 11.44
N ASP A 82 -15.05 -20.23 12.21
CA ASP A 82 -13.58 -20.34 12.33
C ASP A 82 -12.90 -20.78 11.04
N PHE A 83 -13.51 -21.67 10.25
CA PHE A 83 -12.91 -22.17 9.00
C PHE A 83 -12.79 -21.07 7.93
N ALA A 84 -13.88 -20.32 7.69
CA ALA A 84 -13.85 -19.18 6.77
C ALA A 84 -12.93 -18.06 7.28
N GLY A 85 -12.91 -17.84 8.60
CA GLY A 85 -11.93 -16.99 9.27
C GLY A 85 -10.51 -17.39 8.90
N PHE A 86 -10.14 -18.66 9.13
CA PHE A 86 -8.83 -19.21 8.83
C PHE A 86 -8.42 -19.02 7.37
N LEU A 87 -9.28 -19.37 6.41
CA LEU A 87 -8.99 -19.22 4.98
C LEU A 87 -8.65 -17.77 4.61
N VAL A 88 -9.47 -16.82 5.07
CA VAL A 88 -9.24 -15.39 4.80
C VAL A 88 -7.98 -14.89 5.48
N GLY A 89 -7.77 -15.25 6.76
CA GLY A 89 -6.59 -14.84 7.51
C GLY A 89 -5.29 -15.37 6.90
N TRP A 90 -5.28 -16.66 6.56
CA TRP A 90 -4.12 -17.33 5.95
C TRP A 90 -3.81 -16.79 4.56
N GLY A 91 -4.83 -16.67 3.71
CA GLY A 91 -4.67 -16.13 2.35
C GLY A 91 -4.21 -14.66 2.37
N TYR A 92 -4.77 -13.85 3.26
CA TYR A 92 -4.36 -12.45 3.42
C TYR A 92 -2.92 -12.32 3.93
N TRP A 93 -2.49 -13.20 4.83
CA TRP A 93 -1.12 -13.17 5.34
C TRP A 93 -0.09 -13.55 4.27
N ILE A 94 -0.36 -14.61 3.49
CA ILE A 94 0.50 -15.00 2.36
C ILE A 94 0.58 -13.87 1.32
N SER A 95 -0.56 -13.24 1.00
CA SER A 95 -0.57 -12.17 0.01
C SER A 95 0.30 -10.98 0.43
N ILE A 96 0.33 -10.63 1.72
CA ILE A 96 1.21 -9.57 2.24
C ILE A 96 2.68 -9.93 2.05
N TRP A 97 3.08 -11.18 2.30
CA TRP A 97 4.47 -11.61 2.13
C TRP A 97 4.93 -11.56 0.68
N VAL A 98 4.09 -12.05 -0.24
CA VAL A 98 4.35 -11.98 -1.67
C VAL A 98 4.41 -10.53 -2.14
N ALA A 99 3.50 -9.67 -1.67
CA ALA A 99 3.50 -8.24 -1.98
C ALA A 99 4.80 -7.55 -1.50
N ASN A 100 5.29 -7.86 -0.30
CA ASN A 100 6.56 -7.30 0.19
C ASN A 100 7.76 -7.69 -0.68
N ALA A 101 7.81 -8.93 -1.18
CA ALA A 101 8.85 -9.36 -2.11
C ALA A 101 8.76 -8.59 -3.44
N ALA A 102 7.55 -8.43 -3.99
CA ALA A 102 7.33 -7.64 -5.21
C ALA A 102 7.73 -6.17 -5.03
N LEU A 103 7.43 -5.57 -3.86
CA LEU A 103 7.83 -4.20 -3.53
C LEU A 103 9.36 -4.05 -3.42
N ALA A 104 10.07 -5.04 -2.89
CA ALA A 104 11.53 -5.02 -2.83
C ALA A 104 12.16 -5.08 -4.23
N VAL A 105 11.62 -5.89 -5.14
CA VAL A 105 12.05 -5.93 -6.54
C VAL A 105 11.76 -4.61 -7.26
N ALA A 106 10.59 -4.03 -7.04
CA ALA A 106 10.24 -2.73 -7.60
C ALA A 106 11.19 -1.63 -7.09
N PHE A 107 11.51 -1.64 -5.79
CA PHE A 107 12.45 -0.70 -5.18
C PHE A 107 13.84 -0.75 -5.83
N THR A 108 14.40 -1.94 -6.01
CA THR A 108 15.73 -2.10 -6.61
C THR A 108 15.72 -1.78 -8.10
N SER A 109 14.60 -2.02 -8.78
CA SER A 109 14.39 -1.62 -10.18
C SER A 109 14.31 -0.10 -10.37
N TYR A 110 13.69 0.64 -9.43
CA TYR A 110 13.75 2.11 -9.46
C TYR A 110 15.15 2.63 -9.13
N LEU A 111 15.87 1.97 -8.20
CA LEU A 111 17.21 2.38 -7.81
C LEU A 111 18.26 2.13 -8.91
N SER A 112 18.03 1.16 -9.79
CA SER A 112 18.94 0.84 -10.90
C SER A 112 19.07 1.97 -11.92
N TRP A 113 18.11 2.89 -11.99
CA TRP A 113 18.22 4.12 -12.77
C TRP A 113 19.43 4.97 -12.34
N PHE A 114 19.70 5.03 -11.03
CA PHE A 114 20.83 5.76 -10.47
C PHE A 114 22.09 4.90 -10.35
N TRP A 115 21.92 3.60 -10.13
CA TRP A 115 23.02 2.64 -9.97
C TRP A 115 22.84 1.45 -10.93
N PRO A 116 23.30 1.56 -12.19
CA PRO A 116 23.03 0.57 -13.25
C PRO A 116 23.48 -0.86 -12.92
N ALA A 117 24.47 -1.03 -12.04
CA ALA A 117 24.91 -2.34 -11.55
C ALA A 117 23.76 -3.17 -10.93
N LEU A 118 22.72 -2.53 -10.40
CA LEU A 118 21.54 -3.21 -9.86
C LEU A 118 20.65 -3.86 -10.93
N ALA A 119 20.78 -3.44 -12.20
CA ALA A 119 20.06 -4.06 -13.30
C ALA A 119 20.75 -5.35 -13.79
N THR A 120 22.06 -5.47 -13.62
CA THR A 120 22.87 -6.59 -14.13
C THR A 120 23.26 -7.59 -13.05
N ASP A 121 23.59 -7.13 -11.85
CA ASP A 121 23.97 -7.98 -10.72
C ASP A 121 22.74 -8.32 -9.85
N ARG A 122 22.20 -9.53 -10.07
CA ARG A 122 21.04 -10.05 -9.34
C ARG A 122 21.31 -10.28 -7.86
N ALA A 123 22.54 -10.65 -7.50
CA ALA A 123 22.90 -10.91 -6.10
C ALA A 123 22.96 -9.60 -5.33
N LEU A 124 23.56 -8.56 -5.92
CA LEU A 124 23.59 -7.21 -5.36
C LEU A 124 22.17 -6.65 -5.21
N ALA A 125 21.35 -6.72 -6.27
CA ALA A 125 19.96 -6.26 -6.22
C ALA A 125 19.15 -6.97 -5.13
N SER A 126 19.26 -8.30 -5.04
CA SER A 126 18.56 -9.08 -4.01
C SER A 126 19.04 -8.71 -2.59
N GLY A 127 20.35 -8.54 -2.40
CA GLY A 127 20.93 -8.11 -1.14
C GLY A 127 20.41 -6.74 -0.67
N ILE A 128 20.34 -5.76 -1.57
CA ILE A 128 19.77 -4.44 -1.27
C ILE A 128 18.27 -4.54 -0.96
N GLY A 129 17.51 -5.30 -1.75
CA GLY A 129 16.07 -5.49 -1.53
C GLY A 129 15.77 -6.14 -0.17
N ILE A 130 16.52 -7.18 0.20
CA ILE A 130 16.44 -7.83 1.52
C ILE A 130 16.82 -6.85 2.63
N GLY A 131 17.89 -6.07 2.43
CA GLY A 131 18.31 -5.03 3.37
C GLY A 131 17.22 -3.98 3.61
N ALA A 132 16.53 -3.54 2.55
CA ALA A 132 15.40 -2.62 2.65
C ALA A 132 14.22 -3.21 3.44
N ILE A 133 13.87 -4.49 3.18
CA ILE A 133 12.82 -5.19 3.95
C ILE A 133 13.18 -5.22 5.44
N TRP A 134 14.40 -5.59 5.79
CA TRP A 134 14.84 -5.67 7.18
C TRP A 134 14.89 -4.29 7.86
N LEU A 135 15.34 -3.27 7.15
CA LEU A 135 15.31 -1.89 7.64
C LEU A 135 13.88 -1.45 7.99
N LEU A 136 12.93 -1.66 7.06
CA LEU A 136 11.52 -1.33 7.28
C LEU A 136 10.89 -2.20 8.37
N THR A 137 11.28 -3.46 8.47
CA THR A 137 10.84 -4.37 9.54
C THR A 137 11.30 -3.84 10.90
N TRP A 138 12.57 -3.45 11.02
CA TRP A 138 13.11 -2.87 12.24
C TRP A 138 12.39 -1.58 12.64
N VAL A 139 12.06 -0.71 11.68
CA VAL A 139 11.23 0.47 11.90
C VAL A 139 9.85 0.09 12.44
N ASN A 140 9.19 -0.92 11.86
CA ASN A 140 7.86 -1.38 12.28
C ASN A 140 7.86 -1.98 13.69
N VAL A 141 8.92 -2.73 14.06
CA VAL A 141 9.07 -3.33 15.39
C VAL A 141 9.27 -2.26 16.48
N ARG A 142 9.83 -1.09 16.16
CA ARG A 142 9.97 0.02 17.13
C ARG A 142 8.65 0.69 17.52
N GLY A 143 7.54 0.35 16.85
CA GLY A 143 6.20 0.69 17.30
C GLY A 143 5.34 1.38 16.26
N VAL A 144 4.02 1.20 16.41
CA VAL A 144 3.01 1.66 15.43
C VAL A 144 2.97 3.17 15.24
N ARG A 145 3.39 3.97 16.24
CA ARG A 145 3.46 5.43 16.13
C ARG A 145 4.60 5.87 15.21
N THR A 146 5.75 5.23 15.34
CA THR A 146 6.92 5.49 14.47
C THR A 146 6.59 5.10 13.04
N ALA A 147 6.03 3.90 12.84
CA ALA A 147 5.56 3.44 11.53
C ALA A 147 4.56 4.41 10.89
N GLY A 148 3.52 4.83 11.64
CA GLY A 148 2.54 5.76 11.10
C GLY A 148 3.08 7.18 10.82
N SER A 149 4.13 7.62 11.52
CA SER A 149 4.75 8.93 11.24
C SER A 149 5.54 8.89 9.94
N ILE A 150 6.32 7.82 9.72
CA ILE A 150 7.02 7.56 8.46
C ILE A 150 6.02 7.41 7.31
N GLN A 151 4.88 6.77 7.58
CA GLN A 151 3.82 6.61 6.62
C GLN A 151 3.22 7.96 6.16
N ILE A 152 3.03 8.93 7.06
CA ILE A 152 2.56 10.28 6.68
C ILE A 152 3.58 10.94 5.75
N VAL A 153 4.86 10.95 6.14
CA VAL A 153 5.93 11.59 5.36
C VAL A 153 6.02 10.97 3.97
N THR A 154 6.09 9.63 3.90
CA THR A 154 6.17 8.91 2.61
C THR A 154 4.91 9.09 1.77
N THR A 155 3.73 9.23 2.36
CA THR A 155 2.49 9.51 1.63
C THR A 155 2.53 10.91 1.00
N ILE A 156 2.96 11.93 1.75
CA ILE A 156 3.11 13.29 1.21
C ILE A 156 4.12 13.31 0.05
N LEU A 157 5.28 12.67 0.25
CA LEU A 157 6.32 12.56 -0.79
C LEU A 157 5.83 11.84 -2.05
N LYS A 158 4.93 10.86 -1.93
CA LYS A 158 4.31 10.18 -3.07
C LYS A 158 3.25 11.02 -3.76
N LEU A 159 2.43 11.76 -2.99
CA LEU A 159 1.34 12.57 -3.53
C LEU A 159 1.85 13.82 -4.25
N ALA A 160 2.91 14.46 -3.76
CA ALA A 160 3.47 15.66 -4.37
C ALA A 160 3.78 15.53 -5.88
N PRO A 161 4.55 14.51 -6.35
CA PRO A 161 4.80 14.34 -7.78
C PRO A 161 3.53 13.95 -8.56
N LEU A 162 2.61 13.18 -7.97
CA LEU A 162 1.35 12.83 -8.63
C LEU A 162 0.47 14.06 -8.89
N VAL A 163 0.35 14.94 -7.89
CA VAL A 163 -0.38 16.21 -8.04
C VAL A 163 0.33 17.11 -9.05
N ALA A 164 1.67 17.20 -8.99
CA ALA A 164 2.44 17.98 -9.96
C ALA A 164 2.20 17.50 -11.39
N VAL A 165 2.31 16.20 -11.66
CA VAL A 165 2.04 15.62 -12.99
C VAL A 165 0.60 15.83 -13.41
N GLY A 166 -0.37 15.59 -12.51
CA GLY A 166 -1.79 15.73 -12.81
C GLY A 166 -2.26 17.16 -13.04
N THR A 167 -1.54 18.17 -12.54
CA THR A 167 -1.89 19.60 -12.71
C THR A 167 -1.05 20.27 -13.78
N LEU A 168 0.28 20.19 -13.70
CA LEU A 168 1.18 20.79 -14.69
C LEU A 168 1.08 20.09 -16.04
N GLY A 169 0.80 18.78 -16.06
CA GLY A 169 0.59 18.04 -17.30
C GLY A 169 -0.59 18.56 -18.13
N LEU A 170 -1.59 19.19 -17.51
CA LEU A 170 -2.71 19.81 -18.22
C LEU A 170 -2.28 20.96 -19.13
N LEU A 171 -1.15 21.61 -18.82
CA LEU A 171 -0.59 22.70 -19.64
C LEU A 171 0.05 22.19 -20.93
N TYR A 172 0.30 20.88 -21.04
CA TYR A 172 0.93 20.22 -22.19
C TYR A 172 -0.06 19.33 -22.96
N LEU A 173 -1.37 19.47 -22.69
CA LEU A 173 -2.41 18.85 -23.52
C LEU A 173 -2.58 19.69 -24.78
N GLU A 174 -2.09 19.18 -25.91
CA GLU A 174 -2.37 19.70 -27.26
C GLU A 174 -3.66 19.10 -27.84
#